data_AF-A0A7J7M4M4-F1
#
_entry.id   AF-A0A7J7M4M4-F1
#
_cell.length_a   1.000
_cell.length_b   1.000
_cell.length_c   1.000
_cell.angle_alpha   90.00
_cell.angle_beta   90.00
_cell.angle_gamma   90.00
#
_symmetry.space_group_name_H-M   'P 1'
#
loop_
_entity.id
_entity.type
_entity.pdbx_description
1 polymer ?
#
loop_
_entity_poly.entity_id
_entity_poly.type
_entity_poly.pdbx_seq_one_letter_code
_entity_poly.pdbx_strand_id
1 'polypeptide(L)'
;MDDSFYQGGNDNYYDESRDNSIAKEKEEDEDEEANYFSSLPVGYKFRPTDEELITHYLSKKVMNHTLPKNKINDVRLYKYSPKELAGYFPD
;
A
#
# COMPACT_ATOMS: atom_id res chain seq x y z
N MET A 1 36.88 -1.32 -38.90
CA MET A 1 35.46 -1.07 -38.61
C MET A 1 34.84 -2.41 -38.32
N ASP A 2 34.53 -2.62 -37.05
CA ASP A 2 34.31 -3.94 -36.44
C ASP A 2 33.50 -3.72 -35.14
N ASP A 3 32.39 -2.97 -35.26
CA ASP A 3 31.58 -2.49 -34.14
C ASP A 3 31.02 -3.63 -33.28
N SER A 4 31.35 -3.65 -31.99
CA SER A 4 30.50 -4.04 -30.85
C SER A 4 31.33 -4.41 -29.62
N PHE A 5 30.84 -4.30 -28.39
CA PHE A 5 29.98 -3.30 -27.73
C PHE A 5 30.20 -3.55 -26.22
N TYR A 6 30.03 -2.56 -25.35
CA TYR A 6 30.29 -2.74 -23.90
C TYR A 6 29.50 -3.94 -23.33
N GLN A 7 30.21 -4.99 -22.89
CA GLN A 7 29.62 -5.98 -21.97
C GLN A 7 29.55 -5.34 -20.58
N GLY A 8 28.33 -5.23 -20.07
CA GLY A 8 27.98 -4.29 -19.01
C GLY A 8 28.58 -4.62 -17.64
N GLY A 9 28.77 -3.56 -16.84
CA GLY A 9 28.96 -3.69 -15.41
C GLY A 9 27.73 -4.34 -14.78
N ASN A 10 27.93 -5.43 -14.04
CA ASN A 10 26.91 -6.03 -13.18
C ASN A 10 26.82 -5.23 -11.87
N ASP A 11 26.45 -3.96 -11.98
CA ASP A 11 26.33 -3.03 -10.86
C ASP A 11 24.94 -3.15 -10.21
N ASN A 12 24.47 -4.39 -10.01
CA ASN A 12 23.30 -4.69 -9.19
C ASN A 12 23.74 -4.87 -7.74
N TYR A 13 24.28 -3.78 -7.18
CA TYR A 13 24.51 -3.61 -5.75
C TYR A 13 23.14 -3.41 -5.06
N TYR A 14 22.34 -4.48 -5.02
CA TYR A 14 21.13 -4.53 -4.22
C TYR A 14 21.54 -4.57 -2.75
N ASP A 15 21.53 -3.38 -2.15
CA ASP A 15 21.72 -3.22 -0.72
C ASP A 15 20.55 -3.87 0.04
N GLU A 16 20.84 -5.01 0.69
CA GLU A 16 19.91 -5.72 1.57
C GLU A 16 19.66 -4.97 2.90
N SER A 17 20.28 -3.80 3.12
CA SER A 17 20.09 -2.94 4.30
C SER A 17 18.82 -2.08 4.25
N ARG A 18 17.73 -2.57 3.65
CA ARG A 18 16.38 -2.05 3.97
C ARG A 18 15.90 -2.69 5.26
N ASP A 19 16.37 -2.08 6.34
CA ASP A 19 16.04 -2.29 7.75
C ASP A 19 14.69 -3.02 7.95
N ASN A 20 14.77 -4.31 8.26
CA ASN A 20 13.61 -5.17 8.52
C ASN A 20 13.17 -5.03 9.99
N SER A 21 13.05 -3.78 10.46
CA SER A 21 12.74 -3.41 11.84
C SER A 21 11.24 -3.31 12.15
N ILE A 22 10.37 -3.56 11.16
CA ILE A 22 8.92 -3.73 11.36
C ILE A 22 8.55 -5.22 11.25
N ALA A 23 9.24 -6.02 12.06
CA ALA A 23 9.04 -7.48 12.16
C ALA A 23 8.71 -7.94 13.61
N LYS A 24 8.24 -6.99 14.44
CA LYS A 24 7.45 -7.11 15.68
C LYS A 24 6.74 -5.76 15.85
N GLU A 25 5.47 -5.62 16.21
CA GLU A 25 4.40 -6.58 16.50
C GLU A 25 3.37 -6.65 15.34
N LYS A 26 2.60 -7.75 15.20
CA LYS A 26 1.51 -7.88 14.19
C LYS A 26 0.33 -8.79 14.59
N GLU A 27 0.35 -9.38 15.78
CA GLU A 27 -0.67 -10.37 16.20
C GLU A 27 -1.71 -9.79 17.19
N GLU A 28 -1.56 -8.53 17.61
CA GLU A 28 -2.49 -7.85 18.55
C GLU A 28 -3.34 -6.73 17.87
N ASP A 29 -3.03 -6.35 16.62
CA ASP A 29 -3.65 -5.18 15.96
C ASP A 29 -4.96 -5.44 15.21
N GLU A 30 -5.20 -6.67 14.72
CA GLU A 30 -6.34 -6.98 13.85
C GLU A 30 -7.70 -6.79 14.57
N ASP A 31 -7.76 -7.17 15.85
CA ASP A 31 -8.95 -6.99 16.70
C ASP A 31 -9.27 -5.49 16.92
N GLU A 32 -8.26 -4.62 17.02
CA GLU A 32 -8.43 -3.18 17.21
C GLU A 32 -8.89 -2.44 15.94
N GLU A 33 -8.50 -2.90 14.75
CA GLU A 33 -8.99 -2.32 13.50
C GLU A 33 -10.45 -2.73 13.24
N ALA A 34 -10.77 -4.02 13.44
CA ALA A 34 -12.15 -4.52 13.32
C ALA A 34 -13.10 -3.82 14.31
N ASN A 35 -12.69 -3.66 15.57
CA ASN A 35 -13.46 -2.94 16.59
C ASN A 35 -13.67 -1.48 16.21
N TYR A 36 -12.62 -0.79 15.73
CA TYR A 36 -12.74 0.60 15.26
C TYR A 36 -13.80 0.74 14.17
N PHE A 37 -13.75 -0.06 13.10
CA PHE A 37 -14.74 0.03 12.02
C PHE A 37 -16.14 -0.38 12.45
N SER A 38 -16.27 -1.35 13.36
CA SER A 38 -17.55 -1.76 13.95
C SER A 38 -18.16 -0.71 14.87
N SER A 39 -17.34 0.18 15.44
CA SER A 39 -17.80 1.29 16.30
C SER A 39 -18.37 2.49 15.53
N LEU A 40 -18.15 2.57 14.21
CA LEU A 40 -18.61 3.68 13.39
C LEU A 40 -20.13 3.67 13.20
N PRO A 41 -20.79 4.84 13.15
CA PRO A 41 -22.24 4.91 12.94
C PRO A 41 -22.69 4.25 11.63
N VAL A 42 -23.86 3.59 11.65
CA VAL A 42 -24.47 3.01 10.46
C VAL A 42 -24.64 4.07 9.37
N GLY A 43 -24.16 3.77 8.16
CA GLY A 43 -24.17 4.70 7.03
C GLY A 43 -22.94 5.61 6.93
N TYR A 44 -22.00 5.55 7.89
CA TYR A 44 -20.67 6.12 7.71
C TYR A 44 -19.97 5.45 6.52
N LYS A 45 -19.38 6.25 5.63
CA LYS A 45 -18.74 5.78 4.40
C LYS A 45 -17.51 6.63 4.10
N PHE A 46 -16.49 6.00 3.53
CA PHE A 46 -15.33 6.68 2.99
C PHE A 46 -15.75 7.59 1.82
N ARG A 47 -15.71 8.90 2.04
CA ARG A 47 -16.05 9.95 1.06
C ARG A 47 -15.12 11.17 1.22
N PRO A 48 -13.80 10.99 1.01
CA PRO A 48 -12.86 12.12 1.05
C PRO A 48 -13.11 13.07 -0.12
N THR A 49 -12.71 14.32 0.05
CA THR A 49 -12.39 15.24 -1.04
C THR A 49 -11.06 14.87 -1.71
N ASP A 50 -10.79 15.42 -2.90
CA ASP A 50 -9.52 15.22 -3.60
C ASP A 50 -8.32 15.66 -2.75
N GLU A 51 -8.45 16.78 -2.02
CA GLU A 51 -7.41 17.32 -1.15
C GLU A 51 -7.11 16.38 0.05
N GLU A 52 -8.15 15.86 0.69
CA GLU A 52 -8.00 14.89 1.80
C GLU A 52 -7.39 13.57 1.32
N LEU A 53 -7.82 13.07 0.15
CA LEU A 53 -7.30 11.84 -0.45
C LEU A 53 -5.80 11.97 -0.75
N ILE A 54 -5.38 13.08 -1.36
CA ILE A 54 -3.97 13.35 -1.65
C ILE A 54 -3.18 13.52 -0.35
N THR A 55 -3.60 14.46 0.50
CA THR A 55 -2.80 14.93 1.66
C THR A 55 -2.73 13.91 2.78
N HIS A 56 -3.82 13.18 3.06
CA HIS A 56 -3.88 12.27 4.22
C HIS A 56 -3.60 10.80 3.87
N TYR A 57 -3.69 10.40 2.59
CA TYR A 57 -3.47 9.02 2.18
C TYR A 57 -2.32 8.89 1.18
N LEU A 58 -2.43 9.49 -0.01
CA LEU A 58 -1.47 9.24 -1.10
C LEU A 58 -0.07 9.80 -0.81
N SER A 59 0.03 11.06 -0.41
CA SER A 59 1.32 11.69 -0.07
C SER A 59 1.98 11.02 1.13
N LYS A 60 1.21 10.70 2.18
CA LYS A 60 1.71 9.97 3.35
C LYS A 60 2.24 8.59 2.98
N LYS A 61 1.52 7.85 2.13
CA LYS A 61 1.93 6.51 1.68
C LYS A 61 3.26 6.53 0.93
N VAL A 62 3.46 7.49 0.03
CA VAL A 62 4.71 7.66 -0.73
C VAL A 62 5.88 8.10 0.17
N MET A 63 5.59 8.78 1.29
CA MET A 63 6.56 9.17 2.31
C MET A 63 6.78 8.10 3.41
N ASN A 64 6.17 6.91 3.29
CA ASN A 64 6.14 5.87 4.32
C ASN A 64 5.66 6.36 5.71
N HIS A 65 4.79 7.37 5.75
CA HIS A 65 4.17 7.86 6.99
C HIS A 65 2.94 7.03 7.37
N THR A 66 2.65 6.95 8.68
CA THR A 66 1.44 6.28 9.20
C THR A 66 0.16 6.86 8.59
N LEU A 67 -0.65 5.98 8.03
CA LEU A 67 -1.95 6.31 7.44
C LEU A 67 -3.06 6.33 8.53
N PRO A 68 -4.15 7.09 8.33
CA PRO A 68 -5.38 6.89 9.12
C PRO A 68 -5.89 5.45 8.98
N LYS A 69 -6.62 4.90 9.98
CA LYS A 69 -7.29 3.58 9.86
C LYS A 69 -8.15 3.55 8.59
N ASN A 70 -7.90 2.61 7.67
CA ASN A 70 -8.49 2.63 6.33
C ASN A 70 -8.52 1.24 5.68
N LYS A 71 -9.52 0.97 4.82
CA LYS A 71 -9.65 -0.29 4.06
C LYS A 71 -8.99 -0.26 2.66
N ILE A 72 -7.97 0.57 2.42
CA ILE A 72 -7.34 0.72 1.09
C ILE A 72 -6.30 -0.39 0.88
N ASN A 73 -6.54 -1.27 -0.08
CA ASN A 73 -5.72 -2.44 -0.35
C ASN A 73 -4.58 -2.16 -1.36
N ASP A 74 -3.43 -2.80 -1.16
CA ASP A 74 -2.25 -2.69 -2.03
C ASP A 74 -2.32 -3.67 -3.21
N VAL A 75 -2.77 -3.16 -4.37
CA VAL A 75 -3.07 -4.00 -5.54
C VAL A 75 -2.37 -3.50 -6.80
N ARG A 76 -1.85 -4.43 -7.61
CA ARG A 76 -1.41 -4.16 -8.99
C ARG A 76 -2.63 -3.97 -9.89
N LEU A 77 -3.26 -2.79 -9.83
CA LEU A 77 -4.53 -2.46 -10.48
C LEU A 77 -4.67 -3.01 -11.92
N TYR A 78 -3.70 -2.74 -12.79
CA TYR A 78 -3.73 -3.14 -14.21
C TYR A 78 -3.57 -4.64 -14.50
N LYS A 79 -3.35 -5.48 -13.48
CA LYS A 79 -3.27 -6.94 -13.65
C LYS A 79 -4.66 -7.62 -13.69
N TYR A 80 -5.70 -6.93 -13.20
CA TYR A 80 -7.00 -7.52 -12.93
C TYR A 80 -8.12 -6.72 -13.62
N SER A 81 -9.20 -7.39 -14.00
CA SER A 81 -10.42 -6.72 -14.44
C SER A 81 -11.16 -6.08 -13.24
N PRO A 82 -12.00 -5.06 -13.47
CA PRO A 82 -12.81 -4.46 -12.41
C PRO A 82 -13.72 -5.46 -11.67
N LYS A 83 -14.17 -6.53 -12.35
CA LYS A 83 -15.01 -7.57 -11.75
C LYS A 83 -14.24 -8.49 -10.81
N GLU A 84 -13.00 -8.84 -11.15
CA GLU A 84 -12.13 -9.66 -10.27
C GLU A 84 -11.81 -8.88 -9.00
N LEU A 85 -11.44 -7.61 -9.11
CA LEU A 85 -11.15 -6.75 -7.96
C LEU A 85 -12.35 -6.61 -7.01
N ALA A 86 -13.55 -6.39 -7.55
CA ALA A 86 -14.78 -6.35 -6.76
C ALA A 86 -15.14 -7.70 -6.10
N GLY A 87 -14.66 -8.82 -6.66
CA GLY A 87 -14.83 -10.15 -6.06
C GLY A 87 -13.79 -10.50 -4.99
N TYR A 88 -12.60 -9.87 -5.03
CA TYR A 88 -11.53 -10.12 -4.06
C TYR A 88 -11.64 -9.26 -2.79
N PHE A 89 -12.26 -8.09 -2.88
CA PHE A 89 -12.36 -7.13 -1.77
C PHE A 89 -13.83 -6.76 -1.50
N PRO A 90 -14.60 -7.62 -0.79
CA PRO A 90 -15.94 -7.30 -0.33
C PRO A 90 -15.93 -6.20 0.77
N ASP A 91 -17.07 -5.51 0.92
CA ASP A 91 -17.30 -4.39 1.86
C ASP A 91 -17.18 -4.78 3.36
#